data_AF-A0A5C4UJV7-F1
#
_entry.id   AF-A0A5C4UJV7-F1
#
_cell.length_a   1.000
_cell.length_b   1.000
_cell.length_c   1.000
_cell.angle_alpha   90.00
_cell.angle_beta   90.00
_cell.angle_gamma   90.00
#
_symmetry.space_group_name_H-M   'P 1'
#
loop_
_entity.id
_entity.type
_entity.pdbx_description
1 polymer ?
#
loop_
_entity_poly.entity_id
_entity_poly.type
_entity_poly.pdbx_seq_one_letter_code
_entity_poly.pdbx_strand_id
1 'polypeptide(L)'
;MGLVMEAPQGKGRTRANGEHVETHAAAFLRMNPGVRTAVLCIDYPTGTCGTCRSTLPDMMPEGVQLWVISRRTTEKFTGLPD
;
A
#
# COMPACT_ATOMS: atom_id res chain seq x y z
N MET A 1 14.99 1.29 8.34
CA MET A 1 14.69 2.35 7.36
C MET A 1 13.18 2.47 7.21
N GLY A 2 12.64 3.69 7.18
CA GLY A 2 11.26 3.96 6.78
C GLY A 2 11.22 4.53 5.36
N LEU A 3 10.20 4.17 4.57
CA LEU A 3 10.01 4.66 3.19
C LEU A 3 8.67 5.37 3.05
N VAL A 4 8.64 6.51 2.37
CA VAL A 4 7.39 7.16 1.97
C VAL A 4 7.18 6.91 0.47
N MET A 5 6.02 6.39 0.12
CA MET A 5 5.57 6.12 -1.23
C MET A 5 4.42 7.08 -1.56
N GLU A 6 4.56 7.84 -2.64
CA GLU A 6 3.50 8.71 -3.15
C GLU A 6 3.01 8.14 -4.48
N ALA A 7 1.69 7.93 -4.60
CA ALA A 7 1.09 7.50 -5.85
C ALA A 7 0.60 8.73 -6.64
N PRO A 8 1.27 9.15 -7.74
CA PRO A 8 0.82 10.31 -8.50
C PRO A 8 -0.53 10.01 -9.18
N GLN A 9 -1.49 10.92 -9.03
CA GLN A 9 -2.71 10.88 -9.84
C GLN A 9 -2.35 11.19 -11.30
N GLY A 10 -2.54 10.21 -12.18
CA GLY A 10 -2.81 10.46 -13.59
C GLY A 10 -1.64 10.98 -14.43
N LYS A 11 -0.73 10.07 -14.81
CA LYS A 11 -0.17 9.92 -16.17
C LYS A 11 0.65 8.62 -16.17
N GLY A 12 0.15 7.59 -16.87
CA GLY A 12 0.74 6.23 -16.89
C GLY A 12 -0.23 5.08 -16.54
N ARG A 13 -1.49 5.40 -16.21
CA ARG A 13 -2.53 4.41 -15.88
C ARG A 13 -2.98 3.69 -17.16
N THR A 14 -2.48 2.47 -17.37
CA THR A 14 -2.92 1.55 -18.44
C THR A 14 -3.81 0.46 -17.84
N ARG A 15 -4.52 -0.35 -18.66
CA ARG A 15 -5.27 -1.53 -18.17
C ARG A 15 -4.36 -2.54 -17.43
N ALA A 16 -3.07 -2.58 -17.77
CA ALA A 16 -2.06 -3.42 -17.12
C ALA A 16 -1.61 -2.89 -15.75
N ASN A 17 -1.82 -1.60 -15.47
CA ASN A 17 -1.50 -0.93 -14.21
C ASN A 17 -2.79 -0.37 -13.57
N GLY A 18 -3.94 -0.94 -13.94
CA GLY A 18 -5.26 -0.58 -13.42
C GLY A 18 -5.54 -1.18 -12.05
N GLU A 19 -4.62 -2.02 -11.56
CA GLU A 19 -4.66 -2.55 -10.20
C GLU A 19 -4.50 -1.44 -9.16
N HIS A 20 -5.02 -1.72 -7.97
CA HIS A 20 -5.04 -0.80 -6.84
C HIS A 20 -3.60 -0.45 -6.42
N VAL A 21 -3.34 0.82 -6.13
CA VAL A 21 -2.00 1.31 -5.73
C VAL A 21 -1.51 0.64 -4.45
N GLU A 22 -2.46 0.16 -3.63
CA GLU A 22 -2.25 -0.69 -2.46
C GLU A 22 -1.54 -2.01 -2.79
N THR A 23 -1.93 -2.68 -3.87
CA THR A 23 -1.32 -3.95 -4.30
C THR A 23 0.11 -3.72 -4.81
N HIS A 24 0.33 -2.62 -5.54
CA HIS A 24 1.67 -2.22 -5.97
C HIS A 24 2.59 -1.91 -4.79
N ALA A 25 2.08 -1.25 -3.75
CA ALA A 25 2.82 -1.01 -2.52
C ALA A 25 3.20 -2.32 -1.81
N ALA A 26 2.28 -3.28 -1.69
CA ALA A 26 2.57 -4.58 -1.09
C ALA A 26 3.65 -5.37 -1.87
N ALA A 27 3.55 -5.40 -3.20
CA ALA A 27 4.56 -6.01 -4.07
C ALA A 27 5.93 -5.32 -3.94
N PHE A 28 5.95 -3.99 -3.86
CA PHE A 28 7.18 -3.23 -3.63
C PHE A 28 7.83 -3.63 -2.30
N LEU A 29 7.07 -3.77 -1.22
CA LEU A 29 7.60 -4.19 0.09
C LEU A 29 8.18 -5.61 0.05
N ARG A 30 7.55 -6.54 -0.69
CA ARG A 30 8.10 -7.88 -0.92
C ARG A 30 9.42 -7.87 -1.68
N MET A 31 9.56 -7.01 -2.68
CA MET A 31 10.81 -6.87 -3.44
C MET A 31 11.92 -6.14 -2.66
N ASN A 32 11.59 -5.48 -1.55
CA ASN A 32 12.52 -4.66 -0.76
C ASN A 32 12.55 -5.12 0.71
N PRO A 33 13.19 -6.27 1.02
CA PRO A 33 13.16 -6.87 2.37
C PRO A 33 13.81 -6.01 3.48
N GLY A 34 14.55 -4.96 3.11
CA GLY A 34 15.11 -3.99 4.06
C GLY A 34 14.10 -2.95 4.59
N VAL A 35 12.91 -2.86 3.98
CA VAL A 35 11.86 -1.93 4.38
C VAL A 35 10.91 -2.61 5.36
N ARG A 36 10.88 -2.12 6.60
CA ARG A 36 9.98 -2.63 7.65
C ARG A 36 8.78 -1.75 7.93
N THR A 37 8.82 -0.52 7.46
CA THR A 37 7.86 0.52 7.76
C THR A 37 7.71 1.37 6.50
N ALA A 38 6.50 1.51 6.00
CA ALA A 38 6.22 2.36 4.84
C ALA A 38 4.94 3.18 4.99
N VAL A 39 4.92 4.35 4.38
CA VAL A 39 3.73 5.21 4.30
C VAL A 39 3.33 5.34 2.84
N LEU A 40 2.09 5.00 2.50
CA LEU A 40 1.49 5.20 1.20
C LEU A 40 0.49 6.35 1.27
N CYS A 41 0.80 7.46 0.60
CA CYS A 41 -0.13 8.57 0.46
C CYS A 41 -0.97 8.40 -0.81
N ILE A 42 -2.30 8.36 -0.67
CA ILE A 42 -3.24 8.24 -1.77
C ILE A 42 -4.18 9.45 -1.83
N ASP A 43 -4.43 9.95 -3.03
CA ASP A 43 -5.45 10.97 -3.27
C ASP A 43 -6.78 10.31 -3.68
N TYR A 44 -7.23 9.32 -2.92
CA TYR A 44 -8.55 8.73 -3.07
C TYR A 44 -9.37 9.05 -1.82
N PRO A 45 -10.55 9.69 -1.95
CA PRO A 45 -11.20 10.38 -0.83
C PRO A 45 -11.69 9.46 0.29
N THR A 46 -11.87 8.16 0.02
CA THR A 46 -12.40 7.19 0.99
C THR A 46 -11.32 6.28 1.59
N GLY A 47 -10.04 6.48 1.26
CA GLY A 47 -8.97 5.60 1.75
C GLY A 47 -8.88 4.28 1.00
N THR A 48 -8.42 3.24 1.69
CA THR A 48 -8.22 1.91 1.11
C THR A 48 -9.55 1.30 0.66
N CYS A 49 -9.61 0.68 -0.52
CA CYS A 49 -10.83 0.00 -0.94
C CYS A 49 -11.15 -1.23 -0.04
N GLY A 50 -12.41 -1.64 0.04
CA GLY A 50 -12.83 -2.74 0.95
C GLY A 50 -12.10 -4.06 0.69
N THR A 51 -11.83 -4.39 -0.57
CA THR A 51 -11.06 -5.59 -0.94
C THR A 51 -9.61 -5.49 -0.47
N CYS A 52 -8.93 -4.38 -0.79
CA CYS A 52 -7.55 -4.15 -0.37
C CYS A 52 -7.42 -4.12 1.14
N ARG A 53 -8.41 -3.60 1.87
CA ARG A 53 -8.40 -3.58 3.34
C ARG A 53 -8.29 -4.98 3.94
N SER A 54 -8.92 -5.97 3.31
CA SER A 54 -8.91 -7.36 3.77
C SER A 54 -7.69 -8.14 3.28
N THR A 55 -7.20 -7.85 2.07
CA THR A 55 -6.12 -8.64 1.44
C THR A 55 -4.72 -8.05 1.62
N LEU A 56 -4.58 -6.75 1.88
CA LEU A 56 -3.28 -6.09 2.10
C LEU A 56 -2.39 -6.79 3.15
N PRO A 57 -2.91 -7.17 4.34
CA PRO A 57 -2.12 -7.86 5.35
C PRO A 57 -1.48 -9.16 4.86
N ASP A 58 -2.21 -9.93 4.03
CA ASP A 58 -1.74 -11.19 3.43
C ASP A 58 -0.73 -10.96 2.29
N MET A 59 -0.84 -9.83 1.61
CA MET A 59 0.04 -9.45 0.50
C MET A 59 1.38 -8.85 0.95
N MET A 60 1.53 -8.50 2.22
CA MET A 60 2.76 -7.91 2.75
C MET A 60 3.68 -8.97 3.38
N PRO A 61 5.00 -8.72 3.45
CA PRO A 61 5.90 -9.58 4.22
C PRO A 61 5.56 -9.54 5.71
N GLU A 62 5.76 -10.65 6.40
CA GLU A 62 5.51 -10.78 7.84
C GLU A 62 6.11 -9.61 8.64
N GLY A 63 5.28 -8.99 9.47
CA GLY A 63 5.70 -7.95 10.41
C GLY A 63 6.02 -6.59 9.77
N VAL A 64 5.97 -6.46 8.44
CA VAL A 64 6.09 -5.16 7.77
C VAL A 64 4.84 -4.33 8.02
N GLN A 65 5.04 -3.04 8.30
CA GLN A 65 3.96 -2.10 8.59
C GLN A 65 3.77 -1.12 7.43
N LEU A 66 2.52 -0.95 7.00
CA LEU A 66 2.13 0.03 5.98
C LEU A 66 1.05 0.95 6.53
N TRP A 67 1.28 2.26 6.45
CA TRP A 67 0.26 3.28 6.71
C TRP A 67 -0.28 3.77 5.38
N VAL A 68 -1.58 3.64 5.16
CA VAL A 68 -2.26 4.25 4.02
C VAL A 68 -2.90 5.54 4.51
N ILE A 69 -2.43 6.67 3.98
CA ILE A 69 -2.92 8.00 4.33
C ILE A 69 -3.71 8.55 3.14
N SER A 70 -4.97 8.86 3.37
CA SER A 70 -5.83 9.60 2.45
C SER A 70 -6.21 10.95 3.04
N ARG A 71 -6.91 11.79 2.26
CA ARG A 71 -7.42 13.09 2.75
C ARG A 71 -8.32 12.98 3.99
N ARG A 72 -8.94 11.82 4.23
CA ARG A 72 -9.94 11.64 5.30
C ARG A 72 -9.57 10.57 6.32
N THR A 73 -8.67 9.65 5.98
CA THR A 73 -8.37 8.48 6.81
C THR A 73 -6.89 8.20 6.85
N THR A 74 -6.45 7.72 8.01
CA THR A 74 -5.14 7.07 8.17
C THR A 74 -5.41 5.64 8.62
N GLU A 75 -4.95 4.68 7.84
CA GLU A 75 -5.17 3.25 8.08
C GLU A 75 -3.82 2.56 8.23
N LYS A 76 -3.70 1.66 9.21
CA LYS A 76 -2.48 0.88 9.42
C LYS A 76 -2.73 -0.59 9.10
N PHE A 77 -1.85 -1.16 8.30
CA PHE A 77 -1.82 -2.59 7.98
C PHE A 77 -0.50 -3.19 8.46
N THR A 78 -0.54 -4.44 8.89
CA THR A 78 0.63 -5.22 9.28
C THR A 78 0.62 -6.52 8.49
N GLY A 79 1.78 -6.91 7.93
CA GLY A 79 1.92 -8.18 7.23
C GLY A 79 1.70 -9.36 8.16
N LEU A 80 0.84 -10.29 7.76
CA LEU A 80 0.56 -11.49 8.53
C LEU A 80 1.72 -12.50 8.42
N PRO A 81 1.91 -13.35 9.44
CA PRO A 81 2.71 -14.56 9.28
C PRO A 81 2.03 -15.49 8.26
N ASP A 82 2.84 -16.20 7.48
CA ASP A 82 2.37 -17.26 6.56
C ASP A 82 1.77 -18.44 7.36
#